data_AF-A0A077WL02-F1
#
_entry.id   AF-A0A077WL02-F1
#
_cell.length_a   1.000
_cell.length_b   1.000
_cell.length_c   1.000
_cell.angle_alpha   90.00
_cell.angle_beta   90.00
_cell.angle_gamma   90.00
#
_symmetry.space_group_name_H-M   'P 1'
#
loop_
_entity.id
_entity.type
_entity.pdbx_description
1 polymer ?
#
loop_
_entity_poly.entity_id
_entity_poly.type
_entity_poly.pdbx_seq_one_letter_code
_entity_poly.pdbx_strand_id
1 'polypeptide(L)'
;MTCKDGMVFVSRYPIDVERTRVFDDFTASDYEHYMKNKPDDDLDPVGWFSLDNERHVVIPVEHRSAKYVLVKLIRSELEVDNIDIQYLGFVGYSGARSFANARLC
;
A
#
# COMPACT_ATOMS: atom_id res chain seq x y z
N MET A 1 -23.35 2.11 5.25
CA MET A 1 -22.38 1.19 4.64
C MET A 1 -21.22 2.15 4.36
N THR A 2 -20.05 1.89 4.93
CA THR A 2 -18.95 2.85 5.14
C THR A 2 -17.87 2.64 4.10
N CYS A 3 -17.16 3.66 3.63
CA CYS A 3 -15.98 3.41 2.79
C CYS A 3 -15.05 2.42 3.52
N LYS A 4 -14.86 1.21 2.98
CA LYS A 4 -14.10 0.13 3.69
C LYS A 4 -12.77 -0.16 3.04
N ASP A 5 -12.60 0.30 1.82
CA ASP A 5 -11.51 -0.15 0.99
C ASP A 5 -10.37 0.85 0.96
N GLY A 6 -9.17 0.33 0.80
CA GLY A 6 -7.99 1.15 0.66
C GLY A 6 -6.85 0.42 -0.01
N MET A 7 -5.87 1.22 -0.41
CA MET A 7 -4.63 0.75 -1.01
C MET A 7 -3.43 1.30 -0.28
N VAL A 8 -2.38 0.50 -0.22
CA VAL A 8 -1.10 0.89 0.37
C VAL A 8 -0.04 0.93 -0.70
N PHE A 9 0.75 2.00 -0.68
CA PHE A 9 1.90 2.22 -1.53
C PHE A 9 3.12 2.39 -0.63
N VAL A 10 4.26 1.86 -1.07
CA VAL A 10 5.54 2.06 -0.37
C VAL A 10 6.63 2.42 -1.36
N SER A 11 7.50 3.33 -0.98
CA SER A 11 8.63 3.71 -1.83
C SER A 11 9.85 4.09 -1.00
N ARG A 12 11.03 3.98 -1.61
CA ARG A 12 12.28 4.54 -1.08
C ARG A 12 12.37 6.05 -1.32
N TYR A 13 11.65 6.55 -2.31
CA TYR A 13 11.63 7.95 -2.74
C TYR A 13 10.31 8.61 -2.35
N PRO A 14 10.27 9.95 -2.24
CA PRO A 14 9.01 10.66 -2.02
C PRO A 14 7.96 10.25 -3.03
N ILE A 15 6.76 9.90 -2.55
CA ILE A 15 5.65 9.47 -3.40
C ILE A 15 5.00 10.72 -3.98
N ASP A 16 4.90 10.77 -5.31
CA ASP A 16 4.12 11.79 -6.01
C ASP A 16 2.64 11.41 -5.97
N VAL A 17 1.90 12.07 -5.08
CA VAL A 17 0.46 11.80 -4.87
C VAL A 17 -0.34 12.02 -6.16
N GLU A 18 0.04 12.98 -6.99
CA GLU A 18 -0.66 13.28 -8.24
C GLU A 18 -0.54 12.13 -9.25
N ARG A 19 0.64 11.50 -9.35
CA ARG A 19 0.84 10.32 -10.20
C ARG A 19 0.03 9.12 -9.74
N THR A 20 -0.34 9.06 -8.47
CA THR A 20 -1.17 7.98 -7.93
C THR A 20 -2.67 8.21 -8.14
N ARG A 21 -3.11 9.34 -8.71
CA ARG A 21 -4.55 9.64 -8.91
C ARG A 21 -5.27 8.66 -9.83
N VAL A 22 -4.54 7.98 -10.73
CA VAL A 22 -5.10 6.91 -11.57
C VAL A 22 -5.75 5.78 -10.74
N PHE A 23 -5.37 5.67 -9.45
CA PHE A 23 -5.88 4.67 -8.53
C PHE A 23 -7.03 5.18 -7.63
N ASP A 24 -7.47 6.43 -7.76
CA ASP A 24 -8.46 7.01 -6.81
C ASP A 24 -9.82 6.34 -6.88
N ASP A 25 -10.21 5.87 -8.07
CA ASP A 25 -11.50 5.25 -8.35
C ASP A 25 -11.41 3.73 -8.54
N PHE A 26 -10.27 3.12 -8.17
CA PHE A 26 -10.09 1.68 -8.32
C PHE A 26 -11.05 0.91 -7.43
N THR A 27 -11.67 -0.13 -7.97
CA THR A 27 -12.33 -1.18 -7.18
C THR A 27 -11.35 -2.31 -6.85
N ALA A 28 -11.73 -3.20 -5.93
CA ALA A 28 -10.95 -4.41 -5.65
C ALA A 28 -10.69 -5.23 -6.93
N SER A 29 -11.68 -5.32 -7.82
CA SER A 29 -11.56 -5.99 -9.11
C SER A 29 -10.57 -5.30 -10.04
N ASP A 30 -10.55 -3.97 -10.08
CA ASP A 30 -9.59 -3.20 -10.88
C ASP A 30 -8.17 -3.40 -10.37
N TYR A 31 -7.99 -3.39 -9.05
CA TYR A 31 -6.72 -3.70 -8.41
C TYR A 31 -6.23 -5.11 -8.78
N GLU A 32 -7.07 -6.14 -8.65
CA GLU A 32 -6.71 -7.50 -9.02
C GLU A 32 -6.31 -7.63 -10.49
N HIS A 33 -7.03 -6.94 -11.38
CA HIS A 33 -6.73 -6.93 -12.80
C HIS A 33 -5.42 -6.21 -13.10
N TYR A 34 -5.19 -5.07 -12.44
CA TYR A 34 -3.97 -4.29 -12.56
C TYR A 34 -2.74 -5.08 -12.11
N MET A 35 -2.81 -5.72 -10.93
CA MET A 35 -1.68 -6.46 -10.36
C MET A 35 -1.24 -7.67 -11.19
N LYS A 36 -2.15 -8.25 -11.99
CA LYS A 36 -1.82 -9.33 -12.93
C LYS A 36 -0.97 -8.86 -14.12
N ASN A 37 -1.03 -7.57 -14.45
CA ASN A 37 -0.43 -6.99 -15.65
C ASN A 37 0.58 -5.87 -15.33
N LYS A 38 0.98 -5.73 -14.06
CA LYS A 38 1.70 -4.55 -13.59
C LYS A 38 3.11 -4.43 -14.20
N PRO A 39 3.57 -3.20 -14.48
CA PRO A 39 4.87 -2.95 -15.11
C PRO A 39 6.10 -3.05 -14.18
N ASP A 40 5.93 -3.41 -12.90
CA ASP A 40 6.95 -3.36 -11.84
C ASP A 40 7.53 -1.96 -11.64
N ASP A 41 6.63 -1.00 -11.35
CA ASP A 41 6.97 0.38 -10.99
C ASP A 41 7.06 0.51 -9.45
N ASP A 42 7.92 1.43 -8.99
CA ASP A 42 8.00 1.87 -7.60
C ASP A 42 6.70 2.58 -7.15
N LEU A 43 5.84 3.00 -8.09
CA LEU A 43 4.51 3.55 -7.82
C LEU A 43 3.39 2.51 -7.76
N ASP A 44 3.68 1.23 -8.01
CA ASP A 44 2.67 0.19 -7.91
C ASP A 44 2.19 0.05 -6.45
N PRO A 45 0.88 -0.11 -6.22
CA PRO A 45 0.37 -0.44 -4.91
C PRO A 45 0.96 -1.79 -4.45
N VAL A 46 1.26 -1.89 -3.16
CA VAL A 46 1.76 -3.12 -2.53
C VAL A 46 0.68 -3.95 -1.87
N GLY A 47 -0.52 -3.40 -1.73
CA GLY A 47 -1.65 -4.14 -1.18
C GLY A 47 -2.96 -3.38 -1.27
N TRP A 48 -4.03 -4.16 -1.38
CA TRP A 48 -5.41 -3.74 -1.17
C TRP A 48 -5.87 -4.24 0.20
N PHE A 49 -6.71 -3.46 0.88
CA PHE A 49 -7.38 -3.90 2.10
C PHE A 49 -8.85 -3.50 2.08
N SER A 50 -9.66 -4.28 2.80
CA SER A 50 -11.04 -3.94 3.13
C SER A 50 -11.22 -4.06 4.64
N LEU A 51 -11.84 -3.06 5.26
CA LEU A 51 -12.10 -2.99 6.70
C LEU A 51 -13.43 -3.67 7.09
N ASP A 52 -13.96 -4.53 6.22
CA ASP A 52 -15.25 -5.16 6.44
C ASP A 52 -15.18 -6.23 7.54
N ASN A 53 -15.76 -5.94 8.71
CA ASN A 53 -15.89 -6.83 9.88
C ASN A 53 -14.60 -7.31 10.56
N GLU A 54 -13.41 -6.88 10.13
CA GLU A 54 -12.14 -7.27 10.75
C GLU A 54 -11.59 -6.21 11.71
N ARG A 55 -11.06 -6.66 12.86
CA ARG A 55 -10.43 -5.77 13.85
C ARG A 55 -9.07 -5.22 13.39
N HIS A 56 -8.40 -5.91 12.47
CA HIS A 56 -7.08 -5.54 11.95
C HIS A 56 -6.85 -6.21 10.59
N VAL A 57 -6.22 -5.49 9.66
CA VAL A 57 -5.79 -6.04 8.37
C VAL A 57 -4.26 -5.98 8.30
N VAL A 58 -3.64 -7.09 7.89
CA VAL A 58 -2.18 -7.18 7.71
C VAL A 58 -1.88 -7.25 6.22
N ILE A 59 -1.13 -6.27 5.72
CA ILE A 59 -0.71 -6.21 4.32
C ILE A 59 0.75 -6.67 4.23
N PRO A 60 1.03 -7.82 3.60
CA PRO A 60 2.39 -8.28 3.42
C PRO A 60 3.07 -7.41 2.36
N VAL A 61 3.86 -6.45 2.82
CA VAL A 61 4.83 -5.75 1.97
C VAL A 61 6.03 -6.69 1.87
N GLU A 62 6.24 -7.31 0.71
CA GLU A 62 7.26 -8.35 0.49
C GLU A 62 8.72 -7.86 0.75
N HIS A 63 9.68 -8.14 -0.13
CA HIS A 63 11.07 -7.74 0.10
C HIS A 63 11.34 -6.24 -0.17
N ARG A 64 10.30 -5.42 -0.40
CA ARG A 64 10.42 -3.98 -0.64
C ARG A 64 10.85 -3.24 0.64
N SER A 65 11.96 -2.51 0.55
CA SER A 65 12.36 -1.54 1.58
C SER A 65 11.56 -0.25 1.39
N ALA A 66 10.97 0.27 2.46
CA ALA A 66 10.15 1.48 2.43
C ALA A 66 10.78 2.61 3.26
N LYS A 67 10.71 3.84 2.76
CA LYS A 67 10.97 5.08 3.50
C LYS A 67 9.70 5.95 3.57
N TYR A 68 8.90 5.90 2.52
CA TYR A 68 7.63 6.61 2.40
C TYR A 68 6.51 5.60 2.22
N VAL A 69 5.39 5.86 2.88
CA VAL A 69 4.17 5.07 2.81
C VAL A 69 3.02 6.01 2.49
N LEU A 70 2.19 5.64 1.51
CA LEU A 70 0.93 6.31 1.21
C LEU A 70 -0.19 5.29 1.41
N VAL A 71 -1.20 5.68 2.19
CA VAL A 71 -2.44 4.92 2.35
C VAL A 71 -3.55 5.70 1.65
N LYS A 72 -4.12 5.13 0.60
CA LYS A 72 -5.29 5.68 -0.08
C LYS A 72 -6.54 5.03 0.47
N LEU A 73 -7.50 5.88 0.83
CA LEU A 73 -8.82 5.47 1.30
C LEU A 73 -9.78 5.65 0.14
N ILE A 74 -10.27 4.54 -0.40
CA ILE A 74 -11.12 4.54 -1.58
C ILE A 74 -12.56 4.69 -1.12
N ARG A 75 -13.22 5.72 -1.65
CA ARG A 75 -14.61 5.97 -1.29
C ARG A 75 -15.54 5.21 -2.22
N SER A 76 -16.50 4.49 -1.64
CA SER A 76 -17.63 3.98 -2.41
C SER A 76 -18.56 5.14 -2.73
N GLU A 77 -18.98 5.28 -4.00
CA GLU A 77 -19.87 6.36 -4.46
C GLU A 77 -21.22 6.41 -3.70
N LEU A 78 -21.58 5.31 -3.02
CA LEU A 78 -22.86 5.15 -2.34
C LEU A 78 -22.79 5.38 -0.82
N GLU A 79 -21.62 5.71 -0.27
CA GLU A 79 -21.36 5.61 1.17
C GLU A 79 -20.89 6.92 1.80
N VAL A 80 -21.69 7.44 2.74
CA VAL A 80 -21.46 8.71 3.44
C VAL A 80 -20.70 8.51 4.75
N ASP A 81 -20.51 7.27 5.20
CA ASP A 81 -19.92 7.04 6.52
C ASP A 81 -18.39 7.21 6.48
N ASN A 82 -17.85 7.85 7.53
CA ASN A 82 -16.42 8.11 7.67
C ASN A 82 -15.62 6.82 7.92
N ILE A 83 -14.38 6.79 7.40
CA ILE A 83 -13.40 5.76 7.76
C ILE A 83 -12.69 6.21 9.03
N ASP A 84 -12.73 5.38 10.08
CA ASP A 84 -11.98 5.60 11.31
C ASP A 84 -10.81 4.61 11.38
N ILE A 85 -9.58 5.13 11.34
CA ILE A 85 -8.34 4.34 11.45
C ILE A 85 -7.74 4.64 12.82
N GLN A 86 -7.89 3.70 13.75
CA GLN A 86 -7.41 3.87 15.12
C GLN A 86 -5.89 3.81 15.23
N TYR A 87 -5.25 2.93 14.45
CA TYR A 87 -3.80 2.81 14.41
C TYR A 87 -3.31 2.25 13.07
N LEU A 88 -2.09 2.65 12.70
CA LEU A 88 -1.32 2.07 11.60
C LEU A 88 0.01 1.59 12.16
N GLY A 89 0.32 0.30 12.01
CA GLY A 89 1.54 -0.31 12.49
C GLY A 89 2.45 -0.74 11.35
N PHE A 90 3.75 -0.47 11.48
CA PHE A 90 4.78 -0.95 10.55
C PHE A 90 5.65 -1.98 11.26
N VAL A 91 5.66 -3.20 10.73
CA VAL A 91 6.48 -4.30 11.26
C VAL A 91 7.52 -4.68 10.23
N GLY A 92 8.79 -4.64 10.62
CA GLY A 92 9.90 -4.97 9.73
C GLY A 92 11.26 -4.81 10.41
N TYR A 93 12.31 -5.01 9.63
CA TYR A 93 13.69 -4.83 10.08
C TYR A 93 14.21 -3.45 9.66
N SER A 94 14.77 -2.69 10.60
CA SER A 94 15.52 -1.46 10.33
C SER A 94 17.02 -1.75 10.21
N GLY A 95 17.69 -1.27 9.15
CA GLY A 95 19.14 -1.39 9.00
C GLY A 95 19.63 -1.45 7.54
N ALA A 96 20.95 -1.41 7.34
CA ALA A 96 21.57 -1.59 6.04
C ALA A 96 21.33 -3.04 5.55
N ARG A 97 20.37 -3.25 4.65
CA ARG A 97 20.13 -4.54 3.97
C ARG A 97 21.20 -4.86 2.91
N SER A 98 22.47 -4.66 3.25
CA SER A 98 23.60 -5.06 2.44
C SER A 98 24.73 -5.47 3.37
N PHE A 99 24.81 -6.76 3.68
CA PHE A 99 26.14 -7.35 3.73
C PHE A 99 26.69 -7.21 2.31
N ALA A 100 27.40 -6.10 2.05
CA ALA A 100 28.48 -6.16 1.10
C ALA A 100 29.28 -7.40 1.50
N ASN A 101 29.37 -8.35 0.59
CA ASN A 101 30.25 -9.49 0.72
C ASN A 101 31.67 -8.93 0.58
N ALA A 102 32.14 -8.22 1.61
CA ALA A 102 33.50 -7.75 1.72
C ALA A 102 34.33 -9.00 2.03
N ARG A 103 34.90 -9.61 0.98
CA ARG A 103 36.08 -10.45 1.19
C ARG A 103 37.17 -9.52 1.72
N LEU A 104 37.75 -9.88 2.86
CA LEU A 104 39.06 -9.40 3.26
C LEU A 104 40.05 -9.83 2.18
N CYS A 105 40.49 -8.87 1.36
CA CYS A 105 41.73 -8.91 0.60
C CYS A 105 42.38 -7.53 0.71
#